data_AF-A0A650EK20-F1
#
_entry.id   AF-A0A650EK20-F1
#
_cell.length_a   1.000
_cell.length_b   1.000
_cell.length_c   1.000
_cell.angle_alpha   90.00
_cell.angle_beta   90.00
_cell.angle_gamma   90.00
#
_symmetry.space_group_name_H-M   'P 1'
#
loop_
_entity.id
_entity.type
_entity.pdbx_description
1 polymer ?
#
loop_
_entity_poly.entity_id
_entity_poly.type
_entity_poly.pdbx_seq_one_letter_code
_entity_poly.pdbx_strand_id
1 'polypeptide(L)'
;MKHSENLLSGIVVKREIHHPTTSQAPTYYEELDGLPFYYNFDFSFAIILIVLGIGLLIVEIIVMGLGFILPFCLKKYICTKCKRISTHLNSPQKCNKCGGEVMLLDEYNKINNKNLS
;
A
#
# COMPACT_ATOMS: atom_id res chain seq x y z
N MET A 1 -84.51 -31.55 -18.25
CA MET A 1 -83.45 -31.69 -17.23
C MET A 1 -82.34 -32.50 -17.86
N LYS A 2 -81.11 -31.95 -17.87
CA LYS A 2 -79.85 -32.45 -18.49
C LYS A 2 -79.79 -32.44 -20.01
N HIS A 3 -78.68 -32.11 -20.67
CA HIS A 3 -77.53 -31.21 -20.46
C HIS A 3 -76.87 -31.22 -21.85
N SER A 4 -76.43 -30.06 -22.36
CA SER A 4 -75.92 -29.90 -23.72
C SER A 4 -74.82 -30.90 -24.06
N GLU A 5 -74.97 -31.60 -25.18
CA GLU A 5 -73.92 -32.35 -25.85
C GLU A 5 -72.94 -31.35 -26.47
N ASN A 6 -71.97 -30.91 -25.67
CA ASN A 6 -70.86 -30.11 -26.17
C ASN A 6 -69.97 -31.00 -27.02
N LEU A 7 -70.07 -30.79 -28.33
CA LEU A 7 -69.04 -31.02 -29.33
C LEU A 7 -67.66 -30.61 -28.78
N LEU A 8 -66.85 -31.59 -28.41
CA LEU A 8 -65.40 -31.43 -28.38
C LEU A 8 -64.77 -32.72 -28.89
N SER A 9 -64.94 -32.93 -30.19
CA SER A 9 -64.23 -33.92 -30.98
C SER A 9 -62.73 -33.77 -30.70
N GLY A 10 -62.14 -34.79 -30.10
CA GLY A 10 -60.73 -34.82 -29.76
C GLY A 10 -59.86 -34.68 -31.01
N ILE A 11 -59.33 -33.48 -31.22
CA ILE A 11 -58.12 -33.29 -32.01
C ILE A 11 -56.97 -33.53 -31.03
N VAL A 12 -56.62 -34.80 -30.84
CA VAL A 12 -55.33 -35.16 -30.25
C VAL A 12 -54.29 -34.80 -31.31
N VAL A 13 -53.71 -33.60 -31.18
CA VAL A 13 -52.51 -33.23 -31.92
C VAL A 13 -51.41 -34.19 -31.42
N LYS A 14 -51.13 -35.23 -32.20
CA LYS A 14 -49.94 -36.06 -32.01
C LYS A 14 -48.74 -35.17 -32.30
N ARG A 15 -48.19 -34.52 -31.27
CA ARG A 15 -46.82 -33.97 -31.37
C ARG A 15 -45.90 -35.16 -31.61
N GLU A 16 -45.26 -35.19 -32.76
CA GLU A 16 -44.04 -35.96 -32.91
C GLU A 16 -43.04 -35.37 -31.91
N ILE A 17 -42.85 -36.09 -30.81
CA ILE A 17 -41.70 -35.87 -29.94
C ILE A 17 -40.53 -36.41 -30.75
N HIS A 18 -39.94 -35.55 -31.57
CA HIS A 18 -38.59 -35.79 -32.06
C HIS A 18 -37.70 -35.87 -30.82
N HIS A 19 -37.38 -37.08 -30.41
CA HIS A 19 -36.22 -37.35 -29.59
C HIS A 19 -34.99 -37.32 -30.50
N PRO A 20 -34.11 -36.30 -30.44
CA PRO A 20 -32.71 -36.50 -30.74
C PRO A 20 -32.06 -37.04 -29.47
N THR A 21 -31.86 -38.35 -29.41
CA THR A 21 -30.88 -38.92 -28.48
C THR A 21 -29.49 -38.60 -29.03
N THR A 22 -28.66 -38.03 -28.16
CA THR A 22 -27.21 -37.79 -28.32
C THR A 22 -26.82 -36.64 -29.23
N SER A 23 -26.41 -35.51 -28.64
CA SER A 23 -25.05 -34.97 -28.83
C SER A 23 -24.86 -33.74 -27.95
N GLN A 24 -23.75 -33.73 -27.21
CA GLN A 24 -23.09 -32.58 -26.62
C GLN A 24 -23.80 -31.91 -25.43
N ALA A 25 -23.24 -32.16 -24.25
CA ALA A 25 -23.16 -31.14 -23.20
C ALA A 25 -22.75 -29.80 -23.84
N PRO A 26 -23.22 -28.63 -23.35
CA PRO A 26 -22.80 -27.34 -23.87
C PRO A 26 -21.27 -27.30 -23.83
N THR A 27 -20.67 -27.46 -25.00
CA THR A 27 -19.25 -27.31 -25.22
C THR A 27 -19.12 -25.86 -25.64
N TYR A 28 -18.36 -25.10 -24.85
CA TYR A 28 -18.18 -23.67 -24.92
C TYR A 28 -19.26 -22.81 -24.25
N TYR A 29 -18.89 -22.30 -23.07
CA TYR A 29 -19.10 -20.89 -22.81
C TYR A 29 -18.34 -20.14 -23.91
N GLU A 30 -19.05 -19.66 -24.92
CA GLU A 30 -18.50 -18.71 -25.89
C GLU A 30 -18.07 -17.45 -25.14
N GLU A 31 -16.77 -17.18 -25.24
CA GLU A 31 -16.11 -15.88 -25.11
C GLU A 31 -16.32 -15.12 -23.79
N LEU A 32 -15.28 -15.20 -22.95
CA LEU A 32 -14.95 -14.29 -21.84
C LEU A 32 -14.72 -12.83 -22.28
N ASP A 33 -15.21 -12.38 -23.45
CA ASP A 33 -14.85 -11.10 -24.08
C ASP A 33 -15.53 -9.86 -23.48
N GLY A 34 -16.40 -10.05 -22.49
CA GLY A 34 -17.03 -8.97 -21.74
C GLY A 34 -16.74 -8.99 -20.23
N LEU A 35 -15.95 -9.94 -19.75
CA LEU A 35 -15.70 -10.07 -18.33
C LEU A 35 -14.67 -9.02 -17.89
N PRO A 36 -14.99 -8.19 -16.88
CA PRO A 36 -14.07 -7.15 -16.45
C PRO A 36 -12.74 -7.76 -16.00
N PHE A 37 -11.64 -7.08 -16.32
CA PHE A 37 -10.25 -7.56 -16.22
C PHE A 37 -9.89 -8.25 -14.90
N TYR A 38 -10.55 -7.91 -13.79
CA TYR A 38 -10.33 -8.53 -12.49
C TYR A 38 -10.78 -10.01 -12.41
N TYR A 39 -11.60 -10.52 -13.34
CA TYR A 39 -11.97 -11.94 -13.41
C TYR A 39 -10.90 -12.83 -14.05
N ASN A 40 -10.03 -12.26 -14.90
CA ASN A 40 -8.89 -12.96 -15.50
C ASN A 40 -7.61 -12.80 -14.67
N PHE A 41 -7.74 -12.18 -13.49
CA PHE A 41 -6.60 -11.89 -12.65
C PHE A 41 -6.22 -13.16 -11.89
N ASP A 42 -5.03 -13.70 -12.20
CA ASP A 42 -4.50 -14.84 -11.48
C ASP A 42 -4.34 -14.47 -10.00
N PHE A 43 -4.96 -15.23 -9.10
CA PHE A 43 -4.88 -15.02 -7.65
C PHE A 43 -3.43 -14.93 -7.18
N SER A 44 -2.52 -15.67 -7.83
CA SER A 44 -1.09 -15.62 -7.53
C SER A 44 -0.49 -14.23 -7.84
N PHE A 45 -0.89 -13.62 -8.96
CA PHE A 45 -0.44 -12.28 -9.34
C PHE A 45 -1.01 -11.20 -8.39
N ALA A 46 -2.28 -11.34 -7.96
CA ALA A 46 -2.85 -10.45 -6.93
C ALA A 46 -2.07 -10.48 -5.62
N ILE A 47 -1.71 -11.67 -5.15
CA ILE A 47 -0.94 -11.83 -3.92
C ILE A 47 0.44 -11.17 -4.08
N ILE A 48 1.11 -11.36 -5.22
CA ILE A 48 2.40 -10.73 -5.51
C ILE A 48 2.31 -9.20 -5.46
N LEU A 49 1.28 -8.60 -6.08
CA LEU A 49 1.08 -7.15 -6.05
C LEU A 49 0.78 -6.62 -4.66
N ILE A 50 -0.01 -7.35 -3.86
CA ILE A 50 -0.29 -6.98 -2.47
C ILE A 50 0.99 -7.01 -1.64
N VAL A 51 1.81 -8.06 -1.79
CA VAL A 51 3.09 -8.18 -1.08
C VAL A 51 4.04 -7.05 -1.48
N LEU A 52 4.14 -6.73 -2.77
CA LEU A 52 4.91 -5.59 -3.28
C LEU A 52 4.41 -4.26 -2.71
N GLY A 53 3.09 -4.05 -2.71
CA GLY A 53 2.47 -2.83 -2.18
C GLY A 53 2.73 -2.66 -0.68
N ILE A 54 2.57 -3.71 0.11
CA ILE A 54 2.88 -3.70 1.55
C ILE A 54 4.38 -3.44 1.77
N GLY A 55 5.25 -4.08 0.97
CA GLY A 55 6.70 -3.87 1.04
C GLY A 55 7.08 -2.41 0.79
N LEU A 56 6.52 -1.79 -0.24
CA LEU A 56 6.75 -0.38 -0.55
C LEU A 56 6.24 0.54 0.57
N LEU A 57 5.05 0.28 1.10
CA LEU A 57 4.51 1.05 2.23
C LEU A 57 5.40 0.97 3.47
N ILE A 58 5.92 -0.22 3.80
CA ILE A 58 6.86 -0.38 4.93
C ILE A 58 8.13 0.44 4.69
N VAL A 59 8.68 0.40 3.47
CA VAL A 59 9.87 1.19 3.11
C VAL A 59 9.59 2.69 3.25
N GLU A 60 8.45 3.17 2.75
CA GLU A 60 8.04 4.58 2.89
C GLU A 60 7.90 4.99 4.35
N ILE A 61 7.28 4.16 5.19
CA ILE A 61 7.14 4.43 6.63
C ILE A 61 8.51 4.47 7.31
N ILE A 62 9.43 3.57 6.96
CA ILE A 62 10.79 3.58 7.51
C ILE A 62 11.53 4.85 7.09
N VAL A 63 11.44 5.24 5.82
CA VAL A 63 12.11 6.47 5.31
C VAL A 63 11.52 7.72 5.95
N MET A 64 10.19 7.83 6.03
CA MET A 64 9.50 8.93 6.71
C MET A 64 9.85 8.97 8.21
N GLY A 65 9.86 7.80 8.87
CA GLY A 65 10.22 7.66 10.27
C GLY A 65 11.66 8.05 10.55
N LEU A 66 12.62 7.54 9.79
CA LEU A 66 14.04 7.90 9.90
C LEU A 66 14.25 9.38 9.61
N GLY A 67 13.62 9.92 8.56
CA GLY A 67 13.68 11.34 8.21
C GLY A 67 13.12 12.24 9.32
N PHE A 68 12.11 11.77 10.04
CA PHE A 68 11.58 12.47 11.20
C PHE A 68 12.48 12.33 12.44
N ILE A 69 13.05 11.16 12.72
CA ILE A 69 13.81 10.89 13.96
C ILE A 69 15.24 11.46 13.92
N LEU A 70 15.93 11.35 12.78
CA LEU A 70 17.31 11.84 12.58
C LEU A 70 17.54 13.29 13.06
N PRO A 71 16.70 14.28 12.70
CA PRO A 71 16.90 15.67 13.15
C PRO A 71 16.71 15.85 14.66
N PHE A 72 15.93 15.01 15.35
CA PHE A 72 15.77 15.09 16.81
C PHE A 72 16.94 14.47 17.58
N CYS A 73 17.65 13.49 17.00
CA CYS A 73 18.82 12.88 17.65
C CYS A 73 20.10 13.71 17.49
N LEU A 74 20.14 14.62 16.52
CA LEU A 74 21.32 15.43 16.20
C LEU A 74 21.41 16.66 17.11
N LYS A 75 22.44 16.71 17.96
CA LYS A 75 22.74 17.87 18.82
C LYS A 75 23.77 18.78 18.15
N LYS A 76 23.60 20.09 18.34
CA LYS A 76 24.52 21.10 17.82
C LYS A 76 25.55 21.47 18.88
N TYR A 77 26.83 21.40 18.52
CA TYR A 77 27.96 21.76 19.36
C TYR A 77 28.74 22.92 18.73
N ILE A 78 29.36 23.75 19.57
CA ILE A 78 30.21 24.86 19.15
C ILE A 78 31.59 24.75 19.79
N CYS A 79 32.62 25.02 19.00
CA CYS A 79 33.97 25.13 19.53
C CYS A 79 34.19 26.50 20.18
N THR A 80 34.71 26.52 21.40
CA THR A 80 34.97 27.75 22.15
C THR A 80 36.10 28.59 21.56
N LYS A 81 37.09 27.94 20.93
CA LYS A 81 38.25 28.62 20.33
C LYS A 81 37.98 29.15 18.92
N CYS A 82 37.44 28.31 18.03
CA CYS A 82 37.25 28.67 16.62
C CYS A 82 35.81 29.05 16.24
N LYS A 83 34.86 28.97 17.18
CA LYS A 83 33.43 29.29 17.00
C LYS A 83 32.72 28.51 15.87
N ARG A 84 33.30 27.41 15.39
CA ARG A 84 32.67 26.54 14.39
C ARG A 84 31.56 25.72 15.04
N ILE A 85 30.42 25.65 14.37
CA ILE A 85 29.28 24.81 14.75
C ILE A 85 29.38 23.46 14.03
N SER A 86 29.13 22.39 14.75
CA SER A 86 29.12 21.03 14.23
C SER A 86 27.96 20.24 14.82
N THR A 87 27.30 19.44 13.99
CA THR A 87 26.16 18.63 14.40
C THR A 87 26.59 17.19 14.58
N HIS A 88 26.36 16.62 15.76
CA HIS A 88 26.76 15.25 16.09
C HIS A 88 25.67 14.55 16.91
N LEU A 89 25.57 13.23 16.78
CA LEU A 89 24.73 12.39 17.64
C LEU A 89 25.28 12.34 19.07
N ASN A 90 26.60 12.20 19.19
CA ASN A 90 27.32 12.14 20.46
C ASN A 90 28.22 13.35 20.63
N SER A 91 28.51 13.69 21.89
CA SER A 91 29.39 14.82 22.21
C SER A 91 30.80 14.57 21.64
N PRO A 92 31.28 15.43 20.72
CA PRO A 92 32.67 15.35 20.29
C PRO A 92 33.59 15.68 21.48
N GLN A 93 34.72 15.00 21.62
CA GLN A 93 35.70 15.32 22.68
C GLN A 93 36.48 16.59 22.38
N LYS A 94 36.80 16.84 21.10
CA LYS A 94 37.60 17.98 20.64
C LYS A 94 37.13 18.47 19.28
N CYS A 95 37.42 19.73 18.98
CA CYS A 95 37.16 20.31 17.67
C CYS A 95 38.08 19.69 16.60
N ASN A 96 37.50 19.22 15.49
CA ASN A 96 38.24 18.63 14.37
C ASN A 96 39.24 19.59 13.68
N LYS A 97 39.07 20.91 13.83
CA LYS A 97 39.94 21.90 13.15
C LYS A 97 41.08 22.40 14.03
N CYS A 98 40.78 22.75 15.28
CA CYS A 98 41.75 23.42 16.17
C CYS A 98 42.09 22.62 17.43
N GLY A 99 41.51 21.42 17.62
CA GLY A 99 41.71 20.60 18.82
C GLY A 99 41.15 21.23 20.11
N GLY A 100 40.47 22.37 20.02
CA GLY A 100 39.89 23.07 21.16
C GLY A 100 38.68 22.37 21.74
N GLU A 101 38.29 22.79 22.94
CA GLU A 101 37.10 22.31 23.62
C GLU A 101 35.82 22.69 22.86
N VAL A 102 34.83 21.82 23.00
CA VAL A 102 33.54 21.88 22.32
C VAL A 102 32.44 21.75 23.37
N MET A 103 31.45 22.63 23.29
CA MET A 103 30.32 22.65 24.21
C MET A 103 29.00 22.68 23.44
N LEU A 104 27.90 22.41 24.13
CA LEU A 104 26.57 22.44 23.52
C LEU A 104 26.21 23.88 23.13
N LEU A 105 25.64 24.07 21.94
CA LEU A 105 25.35 25.40 21.40
C LEU A 105 24.39 26.20 22.31
N ASP A 106 23.39 25.52 22.89
CA ASP A 106 22.42 26.15 23.79
C ASP A 106 23.06 26.64 25.10
N GLU A 107 24.02 25.88 25.61
CA GLU A 107 24.77 26.23 26.82
C GLU A 107 25.71 27.42 26.56
N TYR A 108 26.42 27.41 25.42
CA TYR A 108 27.25 28.54 24.99
C TYR A 108 26.44 29.83 24.90
N ASN A 109 25.25 29.78 24.26
CA ASN A 109 24.37 30.93 24.12
C ASN A 109 23.86 31.43 25.48
N LYS A 110 23.53 30.53 26.40
CA LYS A 110 23.11 30.87 27.76
C LYS A 110 24.20 31.59 28.54
N ILE A 111 25.45 31.14 28.45
CA ILE A 111 26.60 31.77 29.11
C ILE A 111 26.87 33.15 28.50
N ASN A 112 26.91 33.24 27.17
CA ASN A 112 27.27 34.47 26.47
C ASN A 112 26.21 35.57 26.64
N ASN A 113 24.92 35.22 26.66
CA ASN A 113 23.85 36.18 26.92
C ASN A 113 23.83 36.69 28.37
N LYS A 114 24.22 35.86 29.35
CA LYS A 114 24.35 36.28 30.76
C LYS A 114 25.50 37.25 31.01
N ASN A 115 26.56 37.19 30.20
CA ASN A 115 27.69 38.10 30.32
C ASN A 115 27.45 39.45 29.63
N LEU A 116 26.32 39.61 28.94
CA LEU A 116 25.95 40.84 28.22
C LEU A 116 24.93 41.71 28.97
N SER A 117 24.36 41.21 30.07
CA SER A 117 23.44 41.92 30.99
C SER A 117 24.18 42.44 32.21
#